data_AF-X1B256-F1
#
_entry.id   AF-X1B256-F1
#
_cell.length_a   1.000
_cell.length_b   1.000
_cell.length_c   1.000
_cell.angle_alpha   90.00
_cell.angle_beta   90.00
_cell.angle_gamma   90.00
#
_symmetry.space_group_name_H-M   'P 1'
#
loop_
_entity.id
_entity.type
_entity.pdbx_description
1 polymer ?
#
loop_
_entity_poly.entity_id
_entity_poly.type
_entity_poly.pdbx_seq_one_letter_code
_entity_poly.pdbx_strand_id
1 'polypeptide(L)'
;MSTEVPAEDYDIVVFENKFPSLQQDLPEVIKKNYKFFKYGKAQGICEVVLFTSDHDGVMSEKPLSRYIKLVKVWGDRYQELGAKDFIDYVFIFENKGEEVGVTLHHPHGQIYAYPFIPPIIGQELDSSKEYLEKEGKCLFCKTLKEETEDGRRIIISNDSFTALVPFSASYTYEVHIYANKHLSSFNDFSQKEEIDLAAILKTILMKFDNLFGFIFPYIMSIHPTRSRKSSFN
;
A
#
# COMPACT_ATOMS: atom_id res chain seq x y z
N MET A 1 31.72 5.48 -3.79
CA MET A 1 30.51 6.24 -4.13
C MET A 1 29.64 6.26 -2.89
N SER A 2 29.13 7.42 -2.47
CA SER A 2 28.19 7.48 -1.34
C SER A 2 26.93 6.70 -1.73
N THR A 3 26.56 5.71 -0.93
CA THR A 3 25.27 5.03 -1.03
C THR A 3 24.27 5.70 -0.10
N GLU A 4 23.00 5.67 -0.47
CA GLU A 4 21.86 6.25 0.24
C GLU A 4 21.49 5.36 1.43
N VAL A 5 22.00 4.13 1.41
CA VAL A 5 22.05 3.23 2.55
C VAL A 5 23.28 3.59 3.39
N PRO A 6 23.09 4.01 4.66
CA PRO A 6 24.17 4.53 5.50
C PRO A 6 25.08 3.44 6.11
N ALA A 7 24.69 2.17 6.03
CA ALA A 7 25.43 1.03 6.56
C ALA A 7 25.17 -0.23 5.74
N GLU A 8 26.13 -1.16 5.70
CA GLU A 8 25.96 -2.46 5.03
C GLU A 8 24.94 -3.36 5.76
N ASP A 9 24.89 -3.29 7.10
CA ASP A 9 23.88 -3.97 7.90
C ASP A 9 22.82 -2.98 8.38
N TYR A 10 21.56 -3.28 8.04
CA TYR A 10 20.39 -2.49 8.41
C TYR A 10 19.15 -3.36 8.54
N ASP A 11 18.18 -2.85 9.30
CA ASP A 11 16.88 -3.47 9.42
C ASP A 11 16.02 -3.09 8.20
N ILE A 12 15.34 -1.95 8.25
CA ILE A 12 14.59 -1.39 7.12
C ILE A 12 15.11 0.04 6.91
N VAL A 13 15.33 0.40 5.66
CA VAL A 13 15.85 1.72 5.29
C VAL A 13 14.90 2.36 4.29
N VAL A 14 14.58 3.63 4.55
CA VAL A 14 13.73 4.46 3.68
C VAL A 14 14.54 5.66 3.22
N PHE A 15 14.54 5.92 1.91
CA PHE A 15 15.20 7.08 1.33
C PHE A 15 14.44 7.59 0.11
N GLU A 16 14.67 8.84 -0.26
CA GLU A 16 14.09 9.44 -1.46
C GLU A 16 14.66 8.78 -2.72
N ASN A 17 13.79 8.43 -3.67
CA ASN A 17 14.17 7.80 -4.91
C ASN A 17 15.11 8.72 -5.71
N LYS A 18 16.22 8.17 -6.22
CA LYS A 18 17.20 8.90 -7.04
C LYS A 18 16.62 9.43 -8.35
N PHE A 19 15.60 8.76 -8.87
CA PHE A 19 14.90 9.12 -10.12
C PHE A 19 13.40 9.29 -9.83
N PRO A 20 13.02 10.31 -9.04
CA PRO A 20 11.66 10.40 -8.54
C PRO A 20 10.74 10.94 -9.63
N SER A 21 9.55 10.34 -9.75
CA SER A 21 8.51 10.82 -10.69
C SER A 21 7.84 12.13 -10.22
N LEU A 22 7.98 12.45 -8.93
CA LEU A 22 7.45 13.65 -8.28
C LEU A 22 8.57 14.30 -7.47
N GLN A 23 8.60 15.63 -7.39
CA GLN A 23 9.64 16.37 -6.67
C GLN A 23 9.03 17.42 -5.74
N GLN A 24 9.67 17.68 -4.59
CA GLN A 24 9.17 18.63 -3.60
C GLN A 24 9.23 20.08 -4.13
N ASP A 25 10.39 20.44 -4.69
CA ASP A 25 10.66 21.78 -5.21
C ASP A 25 10.65 21.74 -6.74
N LEU A 26 9.52 22.15 -7.33
CA LEU A 26 9.38 22.30 -8.77
C LEU A 26 9.16 23.77 -9.15
N PRO A 27 9.75 24.22 -10.28
CA PRO A 27 9.46 25.54 -10.81
C PRO A 27 7.96 25.69 -11.08
N GLU A 28 7.48 26.93 -11.01
CA GLU A 28 6.11 27.24 -11.43
C GLU A 28 5.87 26.75 -12.86
N VAL A 29 4.77 26.06 -13.08
CA VAL A 29 4.41 25.66 -14.43
C VAL A 29 3.92 26.91 -15.17
N ILE A 30 4.56 27.21 -16.30
CA ILE A 30 4.14 28.32 -17.17
C ILE A 30 2.70 28.06 -17.61
N LYS A 31 1.75 28.80 -17.03
CA LYS A 31 0.33 28.70 -17.34
C LYS A 31 0.08 29.18 -18.76
N LYS A 32 -0.04 28.24 -19.69
CA LYS A 32 -0.65 28.45 -21.00
C LYS A 32 -2.17 28.29 -20.88
N ASN A 33 -2.92 29.21 -21.48
CA ASN A 33 -4.39 29.21 -21.50
C ASN A 33 -4.96 28.14 -22.46
N TYR A 34 -4.72 26.86 -22.15
CA TYR A 34 -5.41 25.76 -22.82
C TYR A 34 -6.78 25.56 -22.16
N LYS A 35 -7.86 25.65 -22.95
CA LYS A 35 -9.23 25.41 -22.46
C LYS A 35 -9.55 23.91 -22.27
N PHE A 36 -8.87 23.05 -23.03
CA PHE A 36 -9.13 21.61 -23.08
C PHE A 36 -8.13 20.80 -22.24
N PHE A 37 -6.82 21.08 -22.37
CA PHE A 37 -5.77 20.36 -21.67
C PHE A 37 -5.59 20.88 -20.25
N LYS A 38 -5.76 19.99 -19.27
CA LYS A 38 -5.45 20.25 -17.87
C LYS A 38 -4.09 19.66 -17.53
N TYR A 39 -3.29 20.41 -16.79
CA TYR A 39 -1.98 20.01 -16.32
C TYR A 39 -1.64 20.81 -15.04
N GLY A 40 -0.74 20.29 -14.23
CA GLY A 40 -0.34 20.88 -12.96
C GLY A 40 1.10 20.51 -12.62
N LYS A 41 1.57 20.95 -11.45
CA LYS A 41 2.88 20.55 -10.93
C LYS A 41 2.86 19.07 -10.57
N ALA A 42 3.93 18.35 -10.93
CA ALA A 42 4.20 17.00 -10.43
C ALA A 42 4.84 17.06 -9.03
N GLN A 43 4.26 17.86 -8.14
CA GLN A 43 4.82 18.10 -6.81
C GLN A 43 4.54 16.92 -5.89
N GLY A 44 5.54 16.35 -5.23
CA GLY A 44 5.32 15.20 -4.36
C GLY A 44 6.61 14.59 -3.86
N ILE A 45 6.51 13.40 -3.27
CA ILE A 45 7.66 12.68 -2.71
C ILE A 45 7.60 11.23 -3.16
N CYS A 46 8.71 10.69 -3.65
CA CYS A 46 8.84 9.28 -4.01
C CYS A 46 9.93 8.67 -3.14
N GLU A 47 9.58 7.69 -2.31
CA GLU A 47 10.51 6.97 -1.45
C GLU A 47 10.66 5.51 -1.89
N VAL A 48 11.85 4.97 -1.66
CA VAL A 48 12.15 3.53 -1.74
C VAL A 48 12.30 3.01 -0.32
N VAL A 49 11.69 1.85 -0.06
CA VAL A 49 11.76 1.14 1.22
C VAL A 49 12.48 -0.17 1.00
N LEU A 50 13.72 -0.30 1.48
CA LEU A 50 14.44 -1.57 1.45
C LEU A 50 14.05 -2.41 2.64
N PHE A 51 13.54 -3.62 2.40
CA PHE A 51 12.96 -4.43 3.46
C PHE A 51 14.00 -5.15 4.31
N THR A 52 15.23 -5.32 3.83
CA THR A 52 16.30 -6.05 4.53
C THR A 52 17.67 -5.71 3.97
N SER A 53 18.74 -5.88 4.75
CA SER A 53 20.13 -5.82 4.24
C SER A 53 20.53 -7.02 3.37
N ASP A 54 19.75 -8.12 3.40
CA ASP A 54 20.00 -9.32 2.61
C ASP A 54 19.53 -9.12 1.16
N HIS A 55 20.50 -8.94 0.27
CA HIS A 55 20.26 -8.60 -1.14
C HIS A 55 19.50 -9.66 -1.92
N ASP A 56 19.68 -10.94 -1.58
CA ASP A 56 19.04 -12.06 -2.26
C ASP A 56 17.93 -12.67 -1.39
N GLY A 57 17.56 -11.98 -0.30
CA GLY A 57 16.64 -12.49 0.71
C GLY A 57 15.21 -12.61 0.19
N VAL A 58 14.57 -13.75 0.44
CA VAL A 58 13.15 -13.92 0.11
C VAL A 58 12.29 -13.45 1.28
N MET A 59 11.40 -12.48 1.05
CA MET A 59 10.57 -11.92 2.12
C MET A 59 9.74 -12.99 2.84
N SER A 60 9.14 -13.94 2.13
CA SER A 60 8.32 -15.02 2.69
C SER A 60 9.07 -15.89 3.71
N GLU A 61 10.40 -15.96 3.62
CA GLU A 61 11.28 -16.70 4.54
C GLU A 61 11.69 -15.87 5.76
N LYS A 62 11.54 -14.53 5.72
CA LYS A 62 11.93 -13.65 6.82
C LYS A 62 11.04 -13.86 8.05
N PRO A 63 11.57 -13.69 9.29
CA PRO A 63 10.79 -13.88 10.51
C PRO A 63 9.63 -12.89 10.61
N LEU A 64 8.59 -13.23 11.37
CA LEU A 64 7.42 -12.33 11.55
C LEU A 64 7.81 -10.95 12.08
N SER A 65 8.85 -10.88 12.92
CA SER A 65 9.39 -9.61 13.44
C SER A 65 9.82 -8.65 12.33
N ARG A 66 10.21 -9.16 11.15
CA ARG A 66 10.54 -8.34 9.98
C ARG A 66 9.31 -7.66 9.39
N TYR A 67 8.23 -8.42 9.25
CA TYR A 67 6.96 -7.90 8.75
C TYR A 67 6.32 -6.89 9.70
N ILE A 68 6.42 -7.12 11.02
CA ILE A 68 5.93 -6.17 12.03
C ILE A 68 6.63 -4.82 11.88
N LYS A 69 7.96 -4.84 11.72
CA LYS A 69 8.75 -3.62 11.50
C LYS A 69 8.38 -2.94 10.18
N LEU A 70 8.13 -3.71 9.12
CA LEU A 70 7.73 -3.17 7.82
C LEU A 70 6.36 -2.47 7.89
N VAL A 71 5.37 -3.10 8.52
CA VAL A 71 4.05 -2.50 8.73
C VAL A 71 4.15 -1.23 9.58
N LYS A 72 5.00 -1.23 10.60
CA LYS A 72 5.27 -0.04 11.40
C LYS A 72 5.91 1.09 10.57
N VAL A 73 6.90 0.78 9.74
CA VAL A 73 7.51 1.75 8.82
C VAL A 73 6.47 2.33 7.87
N TRP A 74 5.57 1.51 7.33
CA TRP A 74 4.45 2.01 6.51
C TRP A 74 3.56 2.99 7.28
N GLY A 75 3.19 2.68 8.52
CA GLY A 75 2.42 3.57 9.38
C GLY A 75 3.15 4.89 9.65
N ASP A 76 4.42 4.82 10.05
CA ASP A 76 5.26 6.00 10.34
C ASP A 76 5.40 6.90 9.10
N ARG A 77 5.71 6.32 7.92
CA ARG A 77 5.83 7.07 6.66
C ARG A 77 4.49 7.64 6.21
N TYR A 78 3.40 6.89 6.35
CA TYR A 78 2.05 7.36 6.02
C TYR A 78 1.70 8.64 6.80
N GLN A 79 1.97 8.64 8.12
CA GLN A 79 1.74 9.79 8.98
C GLN A 79 2.64 10.98 8.64
N GLU A 80 3.95 10.74 8.50
CA GLU A 80 4.90 11.83 8.25
C GLU A 80 4.70 12.50 6.89
N LEU A 81 4.52 11.71 5.84
CA LEU A 81 4.29 12.23 4.49
C LEU A 81 2.92 12.89 4.38
N GLY A 82 1.89 12.28 4.97
CA GLY A 82 0.53 12.81 4.96
C GLY A 82 0.32 14.08 5.80
N ALA A 83 1.22 14.35 6.75
CA ALA A 83 1.23 15.60 7.51
C ALA A 83 1.61 16.82 6.65
N LYS A 84 2.28 16.64 5.50
CA LYS A 84 2.75 17.74 4.64
C LYS A 84 1.59 18.44 3.92
N ASP A 85 1.65 19.78 3.87
CA ASP A 85 0.55 20.62 3.37
C ASP A 85 0.17 20.43 1.91
N PHE A 86 1.12 19.99 1.10
CA PHE A 86 0.93 19.78 -0.33
C PHE A 86 0.65 18.31 -0.68
N ILE A 87 0.45 17.42 0.30
CA ILE A 87 0.18 16.00 0.09
C ILE A 87 -1.28 15.69 0.42
N ASP A 88 -1.98 15.11 -0.55
CA ASP A 88 -3.37 14.67 -0.43
C ASP A 88 -3.48 13.15 -0.21
N TYR A 89 -2.51 12.37 -0.69
CA TYR A 89 -2.55 10.91 -0.66
C TYR A 89 -1.17 10.29 -0.52
N VAL A 90 -1.06 9.23 0.30
CA VAL A 90 0.16 8.43 0.43
C VAL A 90 -0.15 7.02 -0.07
N PHE A 91 0.50 6.63 -1.16
CA PHE A 91 0.31 5.34 -1.81
C PHE A 91 1.52 4.45 -1.56
N ILE A 92 1.30 3.34 -0.86
CA ILE A 92 2.32 2.36 -0.51
C ILE A 92 2.12 1.15 -1.41
N PHE A 93 3.18 0.74 -2.10
CA PHE A 93 3.10 -0.38 -3.04
C PHE A 93 4.43 -1.14 -3.16
N GLU A 94 4.34 -2.35 -3.70
CA GLU A 94 5.46 -3.23 -4.01
C GLU A 94 5.22 -3.85 -5.39
N ASN A 95 6.26 -3.87 -6.21
CA ASN A 95 6.33 -4.69 -7.41
C ASN A 95 7.42 -5.73 -7.18
N LYS A 96 7.11 -7.02 -7.35
CA LYS A 96 8.06 -8.12 -7.13
C LYS A 96 8.10 -9.06 -8.33
N GLY A 97 9.30 -9.32 -8.84
CA GLY A 97 9.58 -10.24 -9.95
C GLY A 97 9.92 -9.51 -11.26
N GLU A 98 10.80 -10.10 -12.06
CA GLU A 98 11.17 -9.56 -13.38
C GLU A 98 9.97 -9.51 -14.33
N GLU A 99 9.04 -10.46 -14.17
CA GLU A 99 7.82 -10.60 -14.95
C GLU A 99 6.87 -9.40 -14.83
N VAL A 100 7.02 -8.61 -13.76
CA VAL A 100 6.28 -7.35 -13.54
C VAL A 100 7.15 -6.11 -13.69
N GLY A 101 8.32 -6.25 -14.33
CA GLY A 101 9.19 -5.13 -14.72
C GLY A 101 10.20 -4.70 -13.65
N VAL A 102 10.45 -5.52 -12.63
CA VAL A 102 11.45 -5.21 -11.60
C VAL A 102 12.85 -5.51 -12.12
N THR A 103 13.70 -4.49 -12.17
CA THR A 103 15.12 -4.62 -12.56
C THR A 103 16.06 -4.70 -11.36
N LEU A 104 15.56 -4.42 -10.15
CA LEU A 104 16.31 -4.47 -8.90
C LEU A 104 15.84 -5.68 -8.08
N HIS A 105 16.66 -6.72 -8.00
CA HIS A 105 16.31 -7.97 -7.29
C HIS A 105 16.23 -7.82 -5.76
N HIS A 106 16.85 -6.78 -5.20
CA HIS A 106 16.85 -6.53 -3.77
C HIS A 106 15.40 -6.32 -3.26
N PRO A 107 14.98 -6.94 -2.15
CA PRO A 107 13.61 -6.80 -1.63
C PRO A 107 13.27 -5.36 -1.25
N HIS A 108 12.35 -4.75 -2.01
CA HIS A 108 11.99 -3.35 -1.79
C HIS A 108 10.55 -3.05 -2.16
N GLY A 109 10.01 -2.02 -1.52
CA GLY A 109 8.74 -1.38 -1.87
C GLY A 109 8.96 0.10 -2.15
N GLN A 110 7.87 0.79 -2.45
CA GLN A 110 7.88 2.20 -2.78
C GLN A 110 6.72 2.92 -2.08
N ILE A 111 6.92 4.20 -1.77
CA ILE A 111 5.90 5.07 -1.19
C ILE A 111 5.85 6.35 -2.02
N TYR A 112 4.70 6.61 -2.63
CA TYR A 112 4.49 7.82 -3.43
C TYR A 112 3.48 8.70 -2.71
N ALA A 113 3.92 9.88 -2.30
CA ALA A 113 3.08 10.92 -1.72
C ALA A 113 2.66 11.89 -2.82
N TYR A 114 1.37 11.85 -3.17
CA TYR A 114 0.77 12.62 -4.25
C TYR A 114 0.11 13.91 -3.73
N PRO A 115 0.09 14.99 -4.54
CA PRO A 115 -0.63 16.22 -4.24
C PRO A 115 -2.10 16.15 -4.73
N PHE A 116 -2.56 14.96 -5.10
CA PHE A 116 -3.90 14.66 -5.57
C PHE A 116 -4.26 13.21 -5.22
N ILE A 117 -5.54 12.86 -5.32
CA ILE A 117 -6.00 11.48 -5.18
C ILE A 117 -5.83 10.72 -6.49
N PRO A 118 -5.12 9.56 -6.50
CA PRO A 118 -5.00 8.75 -7.71
C PRO A 118 -6.36 8.35 -8.28
N PRO A 119 -6.53 8.26 -9.62
CA PRO A 119 -7.85 8.05 -10.24
C PRO A 119 -8.59 6.80 -9.76
N ILE A 120 -7.90 5.66 -9.59
CA ILE A 120 -8.51 4.41 -9.11
C ILE A 120 -9.05 4.59 -7.67
N ILE A 121 -8.23 5.18 -6.78
CA ILE A 121 -8.66 5.51 -5.42
C ILE A 121 -9.84 6.49 -5.42
N GLY A 122 -9.83 7.47 -6.33
CA GLY A 122 -10.96 8.38 -6.51
C GLY A 122 -12.26 7.65 -6.83
N GLN A 123 -12.22 6.70 -7.77
CA GLN A 123 -13.38 5.87 -8.13
C GLN A 123 -13.85 5.00 -6.95
N GLU A 124 -12.93 4.40 -6.20
CA GLU A 124 -13.26 3.60 -5.02
C GLU A 124 -13.94 4.46 -3.93
N LEU A 125 -13.44 5.68 -3.70
CA LEU A 125 -14.03 6.63 -2.75
C LEU A 125 -15.42 7.08 -3.20
N ASP A 126 -15.60 7.42 -4.48
CA ASP A 126 -16.89 7.85 -5.04
C ASP A 126 -17.93 6.73 -4.94
N SER A 127 -17.57 5.50 -5.32
CA SER A 127 -18.46 4.33 -5.21
C SER A 127 -18.80 4.01 -3.75
N SER A 128 -17.80 4.08 -2.86
CA SER A 128 -18.02 3.87 -1.42
C SER A 128 -18.94 4.93 -0.82
N LYS A 129 -18.82 6.18 -1.26
CA LYS A 129 -19.68 7.28 -0.84
C LYS A 129 -21.11 7.10 -1.32
N GLU A 130 -21.31 6.81 -2.61
CA GLU A 130 -22.64 6.55 -3.18
C GLU A 130 -23.35 5.41 -2.43
N TYR A 131 -22.65 4.32 -2.16
CA TYR A 131 -23.19 3.20 -1.41
C TYR A 131 -23.55 3.58 0.03
N LEU A 132 -22.67 4.33 0.71
CA LEU A 132 -22.92 4.81 2.07
C LEU A 132 -24.16 5.71 2.14
N GLU A 133 -24.32 6.63 1.19
CA GLU A 133 -25.47 7.54 1.12
C GLU A 133 -26.79 6.78 0.88
N LYS A 134 -26.74 5.69 0.10
CA LYS A 134 -27.92 4.88 -0.24
C LYS A 134 -28.31 3.90 0.86
N GLU A 135 -27.34 3.18 1.43
CA GLU A 135 -27.58 2.03 2.31
C GLU A 135 -27.24 2.30 3.79
N GLY A 136 -26.60 3.44 4.09
CA GLY A 136 -26.19 3.82 5.45
C GLY A 136 -25.09 2.93 6.04
N LYS A 137 -24.39 2.15 5.21
CA LYS A 137 -23.34 1.20 5.64
C LYS A 137 -22.10 1.33 4.75
N CYS A 138 -20.94 1.04 5.31
CA CYS A 138 -19.69 0.99 4.55
C CYS A 138 -19.71 -0.18 3.54
N LEU A 139 -19.41 0.13 2.27
CA LEU A 139 -19.35 -0.81 1.16
C LEU A 139 -18.39 -1.98 1.45
N PHE A 140 -17.18 -1.69 1.91
CA PHE A 140 -16.17 -2.71 2.21
C PHE A 140 -16.53 -3.58 3.40
N CYS A 141 -17.09 -3.01 4.47
CA CYS A 141 -17.56 -3.78 5.62
C CYS A 141 -18.70 -4.73 5.24
N LYS A 142 -19.61 -4.29 4.36
CA LYS A 142 -20.69 -5.13 3.85
C LYS A 142 -20.14 -6.25 2.95
N THR A 143 -19.19 -5.93 2.07
CA THR A 143 -18.51 -6.91 1.22
C THR A 143 -17.83 -8.00 2.05
N LEU A 144 -17.01 -7.61 3.02
CA LEU A 144 -16.32 -8.56 3.91
C LEU A 144 -17.31 -9.44 4.68
N LYS A 145 -18.41 -8.86 5.17
CA LYS A 145 -19.44 -9.62 5.87
C LYS A 145 -20.05 -10.71 4.97
N GLU A 146 -20.44 -10.37 3.75
CA GLU A 146 -21.03 -11.34 2.82
C GLU A 146 -20.02 -12.42 2.40
N GLU A 147 -18.77 -12.05 2.13
CA GLU A 147 -17.70 -13.01 1.82
C GLU A 147 -17.42 -13.96 2.99
N THR A 148 -17.47 -13.46 4.23
CA THR A 148 -17.26 -14.28 5.43
C THR A 148 -18.44 -15.21 5.70
N GLU A 149 -19.68 -14.77 5.44
CA GLU A 149 -20.88 -15.61 5.56
C GLU A 149 -20.92 -16.73 4.50
N ASP A 150 -20.43 -16.46 3.28
CA ASP A 150 -20.33 -17.46 2.21
C ASP A 150 -19.15 -18.43 2.43
N GLY A 151 -17.99 -17.90 2.84
CA GLY A 151 -16.81 -18.67 3.21
C GLY A 151 -15.99 -19.27 2.06
N ARG A 152 -16.54 -19.41 0.84
CA ARG A 152 -15.86 -20.15 -0.25
C ARG A 152 -14.61 -19.46 -0.79
N ARG A 153 -14.51 -18.13 -0.64
CA ARG A 153 -13.38 -17.33 -1.14
C ARG A 153 -12.42 -16.86 -0.05
N ILE A 154 -12.65 -17.27 1.19
CA ILE A 154 -11.76 -16.95 2.31
C ILE A 154 -10.50 -17.82 2.24
N ILE A 155 -9.33 -17.18 2.30
CA ILE A 155 -8.03 -17.86 2.29
C ILE A 155 -7.55 -18.08 3.73
N ILE A 156 -7.57 -17.02 4.54
CA ILE A 156 -7.18 -17.03 5.95
C ILE A 156 -7.73 -15.80 6.66
N SER A 157 -8.06 -15.96 7.94
CA SER A 157 -8.40 -14.85 8.83
C SER A 157 -7.61 -14.97 10.14
N ASN A 158 -7.32 -13.83 10.74
CA ASN A 158 -6.95 -13.72 12.14
C ASN A 158 -7.94 -12.76 12.84
N ASP A 159 -7.64 -12.37 14.07
CA ASP A 159 -8.52 -11.51 14.86
C ASP A 159 -8.82 -10.15 14.21
N SER A 160 -7.83 -9.54 13.54
CA SER A 160 -7.95 -8.16 13.02
C SER A 160 -8.13 -8.08 11.51
N PHE A 161 -7.70 -9.09 10.73
CA PHE A 161 -7.80 -9.07 9.26
C PHE A 161 -8.30 -10.40 8.68
N THR A 162 -8.84 -10.31 7.47
CA THR A 162 -9.26 -11.44 6.63
C THR A 162 -8.72 -11.26 5.22
N ALA A 163 -8.05 -12.29 4.71
CA ALA A 163 -7.58 -12.38 3.34
C ALA A 163 -8.51 -13.27 2.50
N LEU A 164 -8.94 -12.77 1.36
CA LEU A 164 -9.92 -13.43 0.49
C LEU A 164 -9.64 -13.16 -0.99
N VAL A 165 -10.15 -14.02 -1.86
CA VAL A 165 -10.24 -13.73 -3.30
C VAL A 165 -11.51 -12.92 -3.52
N PRO A 166 -11.44 -11.66 -4.00
CA PRO A 166 -12.64 -10.86 -4.17
C PRO A 166 -13.55 -11.47 -5.24
N PHE A 167 -14.87 -11.40 -5.05
CA PHE A 167 -15.84 -11.78 -6.09
C PHE A 167 -15.58 -11.06 -7.43
N SER A 168 -15.07 -9.82 -7.36
CA SER A 168 -14.72 -8.97 -8.50
C SER A 168 -13.26 -9.07 -8.94
N ALA A 169 -12.56 -10.17 -8.64
CA ALA A 169 -11.16 -10.35 -9.01
C ALA A 169 -10.93 -10.13 -10.52
N SER A 170 -9.96 -9.27 -10.83
CA SER A 170 -9.48 -8.97 -12.18
C SER A 170 -8.21 -9.76 -12.53
N TYR A 171 -7.44 -10.21 -11.53
CA TYR A 171 -6.27 -11.07 -11.70
C TYR A 171 -6.53 -12.51 -11.26
N THR A 172 -5.83 -13.46 -11.88
CA THR A 172 -6.02 -14.91 -11.64
C THR A 172 -5.80 -15.33 -10.18
N TYR A 173 -4.88 -14.67 -9.49
CA TYR A 173 -4.52 -14.95 -8.10
C TYR A 173 -4.64 -13.69 -7.22
N GLU A 174 -5.66 -12.87 -7.50
CA GLU A 174 -5.95 -11.66 -6.74
C GLU A 174 -6.36 -12.00 -5.30
N VAL A 175 -5.76 -11.30 -4.34
CA VAL A 175 -6.08 -11.43 -2.92
C VAL A 175 -6.25 -10.04 -2.33
N HIS A 176 -7.39 -9.82 -1.69
CA HIS A 176 -7.63 -8.63 -0.87
C HIS A 176 -7.49 -8.98 0.60
N ILE A 177 -6.81 -8.11 1.35
CA ILE A 177 -6.72 -8.19 2.82
C ILE A 177 -7.55 -7.04 3.39
N TYR A 178 -8.63 -7.37 4.09
CA TYR A 178 -9.50 -6.40 4.74
C TYR A 178 -9.35 -6.46 6.26
N ALA A 179 -9.45 -5.31 6.91
CA ALA A 179 -9.63 -5.26 8.35
C ALA A 179 -11.03 -5.77 8.73
N ASN A 180 -11.11 -6.61 9.76
CA ASN A 180 -12.37 -7.15 10.27
C ASN A 180 -13.23 -6.08 10.94
N LYS A 181 -12.58 -5.04 11.49
CA LYS A 181 -13.22 -3.82 11.97
C LYS A 181 -13.15 -2.73 10.92
N HIS A 182 -14.03 -1.74 11.02
CA HIS A 182 -13.96 -0.55 10.17
C HIS A 182 -12.73 0.29 10.54
N LEU A 183 -11.63 0.10 9.81
CA LEU A 183 -10.40 0.88 9.90
C LEU A 183 -10.15 1.54 8.55
N SER A 184 -9.96 2.86 8.56
CA SER A 184 -9.89 3.67 7.34
C SER A 184 -8.45 3.90 6.88
N SER A 185 -7.48 3.87 7.79
CA SER A 185 -6.08 4.12 7.51
C SER A 185 -5.17 3.54 8.59
N PHE A 186 -3.86 3.63 8.39
CA PHE A 186 -2.86 3.31 9.41
C PHE A 186 -3.02 4.13 10.70
N ASN A 187 -3.69 5.30 10.67
CA ASN A 187 -3.95 6.09 11.87
C ASN A 187 -4.91 5.42 12.86
N ASP A 188 -5.69 4.45 12.38
CA ASP A 188 -6.66 3.72 13.21
C ASP A 188 -6.06 2.43 13.81
N PHE A 189 -4.81 2.11 13.50
CA PHE A 189 -4.18 0.86 13.93
C PHE A 189 -3.66 0.98 15.37
N SER A 190 -3.86 -0.06 16.17
CA SER A 190 -3.06 -0.29 17.36
C SER A 190 -1.91 -1.26 17.04
N GLN A 191 -1.03 -1.47 18.01
CA GLN A 191 0.02 -2.49 17.92
C GLN A 191 -0.53 -3.88 17.57
N LYS A 192 -1.77 -4.19 17.98
CA LYS A 192 -2.41 -5.47 17.62
C LYS A 192 -2.66 -5.56 16.13
N GLU A 193 -3.27 -4.54 15.52
CA GLU A 193 -3.53 -4.50 14.09
C GLU A 193 -2.23 -4.54 13.28
N GLU A 194 -1.16 -3.87 13.72
CA GLU A 194 0.14 -3.95 13.06
C GLU A 194 0.69 -5.39 13.03
N ILE A 195 0.63 -6.09 14.16
CA ILE A 195 1.09 -7.48 14.28
C ILE A 195 0.24 -8.43 13.44
N ASP A 196 -1.07 -8.26 13.48
CA ASP A 196 -2.00 -9.12 12.77
C ASP A 196 -1.93 -8.92 11.25
N LEU A 197 -1.75 -7.68 10.77
CA LEU A 197 -1.51 -7.42 9.35
C LEU A 197 -0.19 -8.06 8.90
N ALA A 198 0.88 -7.92 9.69
CA ALA A 198 2.17 -8.54 9.42
C ALA A 198 2.06 -10.08 9.31
N ALA A 199 1.30 -10.71 10.20
CA ALA A 199 1.08 -12.15 10.21
C ALA A 199 0.30 -12.64 8.98
N ILE A 200 -0.78 -11.93 8.60
CA ILE A 200 -1.54 -12.29 7.40
C ILE A 200 -0.71 -12.07 6.14
N LEU A 201 -0.03 -10.93 6.01
CA LEU A 201 0.80 -10.64 4.85
C LEU A 201 1.88 -11.72 4.65
N LYS A 202 2.62 -12.05 5.71
CA LYS A 202 3.61 -13.14 5.67
C LYS A 202 2.97 -14.46 5.20
N THR A 203 1.81 -14.80 5.76
CA THR A 203 1.13 -16.06 5.42
C THR A 203 0.68 -16.10 3.97
N ILE A 204 0.18 -14.98 3.41
CA ILE A 204 -0.20 -14.90 2.00
C ILE A 204 1.02 -15.04 1.09
N LEU A 205 2.12 -14.36 1.39
CA LEU A 205 3.35 -14.50 0.59
C LEU A 205 3.89 -15.94 0.63
N MET A 206 3.88 -16.58 1.80
CA MET A 206 4.25 -18.00 1.91
C MET A 206 3.29 -18.91 1.11
N LYS A 207 1.99 -18.63 1.11
CA LYS A 207 1.02 -19.41 0.33
C LYS A 207 1.26 -19.26 -1.17
N PHE A 208 1.54 -18.05 -1.64
CA PHE A 208 1.85 -17.80 -3.05
C PHE A 208 3.10 -18.54 -3.51
N ASP A 209 4.20 -18.46 -2.76
CA ASP A 209 5.44 -19.14 -3.14
C ASP A 209 5.25 -20.68 -3.15
N ASN A 210 4.46 -21.22 -2.22
CA ASN A 210 4.16 -22.65 -2.14
C ASN A 210 3.14 -23.14 -3.18
N LEU A 211 2.37 -22.25 -3.81
CA LEU A 211 1.34 -22.63 -4.78
C LEU A 211 1.94 -23.31 -6.01
N PHE A 212 3.10 -22.82 -6.45
CA PHE A 212 3.81 -23.32 -7.62
C PHE A 212 5.26 -23.76 -7.34
N GLY A 213 5.74 -23.61 -6.11
CA GLY A 213 7.10 -24.01 -5.73
C GLY A 213 8.19 -23.08 -6.28
N PHE A 214 7.85 -21.82 -6.56
CA PHE A 214 8.79 -20.76 -6.93
C PHE A 214 8.37 -19.43 -6.31
N ILE A 215 9.27 -18.46 -6.28
CA ILE A 215 9.00 -17.12 -5.73
C ILE A 215 7.96 -16.42 -6.59
N PHE A 216 6.76 -16.23 -6.05
CA PHE A 216 5.62 -15.73 -6.82
C PHE A 216 5.78 -14.23 -7.14
N PRO A 217 5.67 -13.82 -8.41
CA PRO A 217 5.68 -12.41 -8.80
C PRO A 217 4.32 -11.78 -8.52
N TYR A 218 4.32 -10.55 -8.01
CA TYR A 218 3.08 -9.84 -7.71
C TYR A 218 3.24 -8.33 -7.74
N ILE A 219 2.09 -7.67 -7.80
CA ILE A 219 1.94 -6.25 -7.50
C ILE A 219 1.05 -6.17 -6.27
N MET A 220 1.47 -5.40 -5.27
CA MET A 220 0.71 -5.14 -4.06
C MET A 220 0.60 -3.64 -3.87
N SER A 221 -0.59 -3.17 -3.51
CA SER A 221 -0.83 -1.80 -3.08
C SER A 221 -1.69 -1.76 -1.83
N ILE A 222 -1.55 -0.69 -1.06
CA ILE A 222 -2.37 -0.43 0.12
C ILE A 222 -3.24 0.79 -0.17
N HIS A 223 -4.55 0.65 0.05
CA HIS A 223 -5.55 1.68 -0.25
C HIS A 223 -6.13 2.28 1.03
N PRO A 224 -5.37 3.10 1.79
CA PRO A 224 -5.92 3.84 2.93
C PRO A 224 -6.79 5.01 2.45
N THR A 225 -7.55 5.59 3.37
CA THR A 225 -8.13 6.93 3.17
C THR A 225 -7.04 8.02 3.20
N ARG A 226 -7.42 9.28 3.04
CA ARG A 226 -6.49 10.41 3.11
C ARG A 226 -5.90 10.50 4.52
N SER A 227 -4.58 10.76 4.61
CA SER A 227 -3.91 10.91 5.92
C SER A 227 -4.42 12.10 6.72
N ARG A 228 -4.94 13.13 6.04
CA ARG A 228 -5.62 14.24 6.68
C ARG A 228 -7.06 13.86 6.90
N LYS A 229 -7.52 13.90 8.15
CA LYS A 229 -8.94 13.78 8.47
C LYS A 229 -9.70 14.77 7.59
N SER A 230 -10.43 14.25 6.61
CA SER A 230 -11.33 15.09 5.85
C SER A 230 -12.36 15.61 6.84
N SER A 231 -12.57 16.92 6.87
CA SER A 231 -13.59 17.58 7.67
C SER A 231 -15.02 17.30 7.18
N PHE A 232 -15.27 16.10 6.66
CA PHE A 232 -16.60 15.60 6.37
C PHE A 232 -17.10 14.84 7.60
N ASN A 233 -17.68 15.63 8.51
CA ASN A 233 -18.77 15.20 9.39
C ASN A 233 -20.07 15.21 8.59
#